data_AF-A0A2E7H6K0-F1
#
_entry.id   AF-A0A2E7H6K0-F1
#
_cell.length_a   1.000
_cell.length_b   1.000
_cell.length_c   1.000
_cell.angle_alpha   90.00
_cell.angle_beta   90.00
_cell.angle_gamma   90.00
#
_symmetry.space_group_name_H-M   'P 1'
#
loop_
_entity.id
_entity.type
_entity.pdbx_description
1 polymer ?
#
loop_
_entity_poly.entity_id
_entity_poly.type
_entity_poly.pdbx_seq_one_letter_code
_entity_poly.pdbx_strand_id
1 'polypeptide(L)'
;MDNTPIGLDPQSITKTVEGLNNLLADMQVFYQNVRGFHWNVNGSEFYDFQVKFAELYTGLQLKIDDVAERILTLGGRPLHTYESYLAKTDVHAVKDISSGPEALKHCVAALSVLLLRERALLQLSMEVGDIGTSALMSDCIKEQEKTVWKYRTYMG
;
A
#
# COMPACT_ATOMS: atom_id res chain seq x y z
N MET A 1 -32.34 1.57 -10.14
CA MET A 1 -31.17 0.73 -9.86
C MET A 1 -31.02 0.73 -8.36
N ASP A 2 -30.98 -0.44 -7.76
CA ASP A 2 -30.87 -0.53 -6.31
C ASP A 2 -29.42 -0.22 -5.94
N ASN A 3 -29.22 0.75 -5.05
CA ASN A 3 -27.90 1.10 -4.53
C ASN A 3 -27.27 -0.12 -3.84
N THR A 4 -25.95 -0.09 -3.66
CA THR A 4 -25.27 -0.99 -2.73
C THR A 4 -25.89 -0.90 -1.33
N PRO A 5 -25.71 -1.91 -0.46
CA PRO A 5 -26.23 -1.88 0.91
C PRO A 5 -25.79 -0.67 1.74
N ILE A 6 -24.71 0.01 1.35
CA ILE A 6 -24.19 1.22 1.99
C ILE A 6 -24.62 2.53 1.28
N GLY A 7 -25.53 2.45 0.30
CA GLY A 7 -26.15 3.61 -0.34
C GLY A 7 -25.40 4.22 -1.52
N LEU A 8 -24.32 3.60 -2.01
CA LEU A 8 -23.57 4.04 -3.21
C LEU A 8 -24.09 3.38 -4.48
N ASP A 9 -24.00 4.05 -5.63
CA ASP A 9 -24.35 3.46 -6.93
C ASP A 9 -23.32 2.39 -7.35
N PRO A 10 -23.72 1.12 -7.57
CA PRO A 10 -22.80 0.05 -7.95
C PRO A 10 -21.99 0.32 -9.22
N GLN A 11 -22.56 1.04 -10.20
CA GLN A 11 -21.84 1.34 -11.45
C GLN A 11 -20.74 2.36 -11.21
N SER A 12 -21.04 3.42 -10.44
CA SER A 12 -20.08 4.47 -10.10
C SER A 12 -18.84 3.95 -9.34
N ILE A 13 -18.98 2.96 -8.47
CA ILE A 13 -17.89 2.48 -7.60
C ILE A 13 -17.03 1.37 -8.23
N THR A 14 -17.39 0.87 -9.42
CA THR A 14 -16.65 -0.24 -10.07
C THR A 14 -15.18 0.11 -10.28
N LYS A 15 -14.90 1.35 -10.73
CA LYS A 15 -13.52 1.84 -10.90
C LYS A 15 -12.78 1.97 -9.57
N THR A 16 -13.47 2.35 -8.50
CA THR A 16 -12.91 2.45 -7.16
C THR A 16 -12.49 1.06 -6.65
N VAL A 17 -13.34 0.05 -6.84
CA VAL A 17 -13.03 -1.34 -6.48
C VAL A 17 -11.84 -1.89 -7.27
N GLU A 18 -11.75 -1.59 -8.56
CA GLU A 18 -10.60 -1.98 -9.38
C GLU A 18 -9.31 -1.29 -8.90
N GLY A 19 -9.36 0.03 -8.66
CA GLY A 19 -8.21 0.79 -8.17
C GLY A 19 -7.74 0.30 -6.80
N LEU A 20 -8.66 -0.04 -5.89
CA LEU A 20 -8.32 -0.60 -4.58
C LEU A 20 -7.66 -1.98 -4.70
N ASN A 21 -8.10 -2.83 -5.64
CA ASN A 21 -7.47 -4.13 -5.89
C ASN A 21 -6.04 -3.98 -6.45
N ASN A 22 -5.84 -2.98 -7.31
CA ASN A 22 -4.52 -2.63 -7.80
C ASN A 22 -3.66 -2.18 -6.59
N LEU A 23 -4.12 -1.22 -5.78
CA LEU A 23 -3.39 -0.77 -4.58
C LEU A 23 -3.05 -1.94 -3.63
N LEU A 24 -4.00 -2.85 -3.40
CA LEU A 24 -3.81 -4.06 -2.61
C LEU A 24 -2.66 -4.93 -3.15
N ALA A 25 -2.58 -5.10 -4.47
CA ALA A 25 -1.50 -5.84 -5.10
C ALA A 25 -0.11 -5.22 -4.85
N ASP A 26 0.00 -3.89 -4.98
CA ASP A 26 1.25 -3.18 -4.68
C ASP A 26 1.65 -3.34 -3.22
N MET A 27 0.70 -3.16 -2.30
CA MET A 27 0.95 -3.27 -0.87
C MET A 27 1.42 -4.68 -0.50
N GLN A 28 0.86 -5.73 -1.10
CA GLN A 28 1.25 -7.11 -0.85
C GLN A 28 2.69 -7.40 -1.32
N VAL A 29 3.08 -6.94 -2.50
CA VAL A 29 4.45 -7.10 -2.99
C VAL A 29 5.42 -6.25 -2.17
N PHE A 30 5.04 -5.02 -1.81
CA PHE A 30 5.86 -4.17 -0.96
C PHE A 30 6.05 -4.78 0.43
N TYR A 31 5.00 -5.30 1.05
CA TYR A 31 5.07 -6.01 2.32
C TYR A 31 6.10 -7.15 2.26
N GLN A 32 6.06 -7.98 1.22
CA GLN A 32 6.99 -9.08 1.06
C GLN A 32 8.43 -8.60 0.85
N ASN A 33 8.64 -7.50 0.12
CA ASN A 33 9.95 -6.88 -0.02
C ASN A 33 10.50 -6.42 1.35
N VAL A 34 9.68 -5.73 2.16
CA VAL A 34 10.09 -5.25 3.49
C VAL A 34 10.41 -6.42 4.43
N ARG A 35 9.67 -7.52 4.34
CA ARG A 35 10.01 -8.77 5.05
C ARG A 35 11.38 -9.30 4.62
N GLY A 36 11.65 -9.29 3.32
CA GLY A 36 12.97 -9.61 2.76
C GLY A 36 14.08 -8.72 3.34
N PHE A 37 13.86 -7.40 3.41
CA PHE A 37 14.83 -6.47 3.98
C PHE A 37 15.05 -6.73 5.48
N HIS A 38 13.98 -6.95 6.23
CA HIS A 38 14.04 -7.28 7.65
C HIS A 38 14.87 -8.54 7.94
N TRP A 39 14.69 -9.59 7.13
CA TRP A 39 15.42 -10.86 7.31
C TRP A 39 16.88 -10.79 6.90
N ASN A 40 17.19 -10.02 5.85
CA ASN A 40 18.50 -10.08 5.20
C ASN A 40 19.40 -8.89 5.50
N VAL A 41 18.91 -7.84 6.18
CA VAL A 41 19.75 -6.69 6.53
C VAL A 41 20.96 -7.14 7.37
N ASN A 42 22.12 -6.55 7.11
CA ASN A 42 23.35 -6.81 7.84
C ASN A 42 24.21 -5.54 7.95
N GLY A 43 25.37 -5.65 8.60
CA GLY A 43 26.29 -4.54 8.83
C GLY A 43 26.12 -3.88 10.20
N SER A 44 26.82 -2.77 10.41
CA SER A 44 26.91 -2.07 11.70
C SER A 44 25.57 -1.51 12.19
N GLU A 45 24.63 -1.26 11.29
CA GLU A 45 23.31 -0.68 11.58
C GLU A 45 22.20 -1.74 11.64
N PHE A 46 22.58 -3.02 11.72
CA PHE A 46 21.65 -4.17 11.71
C PHE A 46 20.46 -3.98 12.65
N TYR A 47 20.72 -3.68 13.93
CA TYR A 47 19.68 -3.59 14.94
C TYR A 47 18.66 -2.48 14.65
N ASP A 48 19.12 -1.33 14.18
CA ASP A 48 18.25 -0.20 13.87
C ASP A 48 17.36 -0.51 12.67
N PHE A 49 17.94 -1.02 11.59
CA PHE A 49 17.18 -1.36 10.39
C PHE A 49 16.23 -2.54 10.60
N GLN A 50 16.66 -3.56 11.34
CA GLN A 50 15.83 -4.74 11.61
C GLN A 50 14.53 -4.34 12.32
N VAL A 51 14.62 -3.48 13.34
CA VAL A 51 13.45 -2.96 14.06
C VAL A 51 12.61 -2.06 13.16
N LYS A 52 13.24 -1.18 12.37
CA LYS A 52 12.52 -0.26 11.50
C LYS A 52 11.76 -0.96 10.37
N PHE A 53 12.32 -2.01 9.78
CA PHE A 53 11.60 -2.82 8.80
C PHE A 53 10.48 -3.64 9.45
N ALA A 54 10.66 -4.06 10.71
CA ALA A 54 9.58 -4.71 11.47
C ALA A 54 8.38 -3.80 11.72
N GLU A 55 8.65 -2.57 12.16
CA GLU A 55 7.62 -1.54 12.29
C GLU A 55 6.90 -1.29 10.97
N LEU A 56 7.65 -1.17 9.86
CA LEU A 56 7.10 -0.89 8.54
C LEU A 56 6.19 -2.02 8.02
N TYR A 57 6.65 -3.28 8.01
CA TYR A 57 5.79 -4.36 7.50
C TYR A 57 4.57 -4.58 8.39
N THR A 58 4.66 -4.31 9.70
CA THR A 58 3.53 -4.44 10.62
C THR A 58 2.48 -3.37 10.31
N GLY A 59 2.91 -2.13 10.06
CA GLY A 59 2.02 -1.05 9.63
C GLY A 59 1.40 -1.30 8.26
N LEU A 60 2.15 -1.90 7.32
CA LEU A 60 1.62 -2.31 6.01
C LEU A 60 0.56 -3.40 6.15
N GLN A 61 0.76 -4.39 7.03
CA GLN A 61 -0.19 -5.47 7.24
C GLN A 61 -1.56 -4.96 7.67
N LEU A 62 -1.60 -3.96 8.57
CA LEU A 62 -2.86 -3.32 8.99
C LEU A 62 -3.56 -2.63 7.81
N LYS A 63 -2.82 -1.85 7.02
CA LYS A 63 -3.37 -1.14 5.84
C LYS A 63 -3.86 -2.10 4.76
N ILE A 64 -3.17 -3.22 4.56
CA ILE A 64 -3.60 -4.28 3.63
C ILE A 64 -4.97 -4.82 4.02
N ASP A 65 -5.19 -5.04 5.32
CA ASP A 65 -6.47 -5.50 5.85
C ASP A 65 -7.56 -4.46 5.61
N ASP A 66 -7.32 -3.20 6.00
CA ASP A 66 -8.26 -2.09 5.79
C ASP A 66 -8.67 -1.94 4.31
N VAL A 67 -7.71 -2.06 3.38
CA VAL A 67 -7.98 -1.97 1.93
C VAL A 67 -8.79 -3.18 1.44
N ALA A 68 -8.45 -4.40 1.88
CA ALA A 68 -9.18 -5.60 1.51
C ALA A 68 -10.63 -5.59 2.04
N GLU A 69 -10.82 -5.19 3.30
CA GLU A 69 -12.14 -5.00 3.90
C GLU A 69 -12.93 -3.87 3.24
N ARG A 70 -12.25 -2.80 2.79
CA ARG A 70 -12.91 -1.73 2.03
C ARG A 70 -13.44 -2.23 0.69
N ILE A 71 -12.68 -3.08 0.00
CA ILE A 71 -13.15 -3.72 -1.24
C ILE A 71 -14.42 -4.55 -0.98
N LEU A 72 -14.43 -5.35 0.09
CA LEU A 72 -15.60 -6.14 0.49
C LEU A 72 -16.80 -5.25 0.85
N THR A 73 -16.55 -4.14 1.56
CA THR A 73 -17.56 -3.16 1.95
C THR A 73 -18.25 -2.52 0.74
N LEU A 74 -17.51 -2.32 -0.36
CA LEU A 74 -18.03 -1.83 -1.63
C LEU A 74 -18.73 -2.93 -2.48
N GLY A 75 -18.85 -4.16 -1.96
CA GLY A 75 -19.41 -5.31 -2.68
C GLY A 75 -18.46 -5.93 -3.70
N GLY A 76 -17.19 -5.51 -3.70
CA GLY A 76 -16.14 -6.09 -4.53
C GLY A 76 -15.57 -7.38 -3.94
N ARG A 77 -14.67 -8.02 -4.70
CA ARG A 77 -13.87 -9.17 -4.24
C ARG A 77 -12.40 -8.75 -4.20
N PRO A 78 -11.72 -8.83 -3.04
CA PRO A 78 -10.29 -8.54 -2.97
C PRO A 78 -9.50 -9.64 -3.67
N LEU A 79 -8.44 -9.25 -4.37
CA LEU A 79 -7.39 -10.17 -4.80
C LEU A 79 -6.81 -10.86 -3.56
N HIS A 80 -6.53 -12.16 -3.66
CA HIS A 80 -6.16 -12.98 -2.51
C HIS A 80 -5.19 -14.11 -2.89
N THR A 81 -4.47 -13.97 -4.02
CA THR A 81 -3.45 -14.93 -4.45
C THR A 81 -2.21 -14.19 -4.93
N TYR A 82 -1.04 -14.79 -4.75
CA TYR A 82 0.22 -14.20 -5.21
C TYR A 82 0.25 -13.97 -6.71
N GLU A 83 -0.29 -14.91 -7.50
CA GLU A 83 -0.39 -14.76 -8.95
C GLU A 83 -1.20 -13.51 -9.32
N SER A 84 -2.34 -13.29 -8.66
CA SER A 84 -3.16 -12.10 -8.91
C SER A 84 -2.45 -10.80 -8.52
N TYR A 85 -1.71 -10.78 -7.40
CA TYR A 85 -0.95 -9.59 -7.02
C TYR A 85 0.15 -9.28 -8.03
N LEU A 86 0.92 -10.29 -8.44
CA LEU A 86 2.00 -10.12 -9.40
C LEU A 86 1.50 -9.68 -10.78
N ALA A 87 0.27 -10.01 -11.15
CA ALA A 87 -0.34 -9.57 -12.40
C ALA A 87 -0.81 -8.10 -12.39
N LYS A 88 -0.90 -7.45 -11.23
CA LYS A 88 -1.52 -6.12 -11.05
C LYS A 88 -0.62 -5.07 -10.39
N THR A 89 0.46 -5.51 -9.75
CA THR A 89 1.42 -4.65 -9.06
C THR A 89 2.23 -3.80 -10.04
N ASP A 90 2.44 -2.53 -9.71
CA ASP A 90 3.50 -1.68 -10.26
C ASP A 90 4.73 -1.65 -9.34
N VAL A 91 4.61 -2.13 -8.10
CA VAL A 91 5.76 -2.36 -7.21
C VAL A 91 6.54 -3.59 -7.68
N HIS A 92 7.83 -3.41 -7.95
CA HIS A 92 8.71 -4.50 -8.33
C HIS A 92 9.11 -5.36 -7.13
N ALA A 93 9.13 -6.68 -7.32
CA ALA A 93 9.71 -7.60 -6.34
C ALA A 93 11.22 -7.40 -6.25
N VAL A 94 11.74 -7.32 -5.04
CA VAL A 94 13.16 -7.10 -4.74
C VAL A 94 13.69 -8.30 -3.98
N LYS A 95 14.88 -8.78 -4.34
CA LYS A 95 15.55 -9.93 -3.73
C LYS A 95 16.99 -9.60 -3.39
N ASP A 96 17.54 -10.36 -2.44
CA ASP A 96 18.97 -10.40 -2.14
C ASP A 96 19.59 -9.05 -1.72
N ILE A 97 18.78 -8.16 -1.09
CA ILE A 97 19.25 -6.88 -0.53
C ILE A 97 19.55 -7.03 0.96
N SER A 98 20.80 -6.75 1.34
CA SER A 98 21.24 -6.73 2.74
C SER A 98 21.66 -5.35 3.24
N SER A 99 21.85 -4.37 2.35
CA SER A 99 22.21 -3.01 2.71
C SER A 99 20.98 -2.22 3.15
N GLY A 100 20.99 -1.73 4.40
CA GLY A 100 19.89 -0.91 4.95
C GLY A 100 19.59 0.35 4.12
N PRO A 101 20.60 1.17 3.77
CA PRO A 101 20.39 2.33 2.90
C PRO A 101 19.85 1.99 1.51
N GLU A 102 20.26 0.85 0.93
CA GLU A 102 19.71 0.38 -0.35
C GLU A 102 18.24 -0.05 -0.22
N ALA A 103 17.91 -0.81 0.82
CA ALA A 103 16.54 -1.19 1.14
C ALA A 103 15.63 0.04 1.34
N LEU A 104 16.12 1.12 1.98
CA LEU A 104 15.36 2.37 2.10
C LEU A 104 15.05 3.01 0.74
N LYS A 105 15.95 2.95 -0.24
CA LYS A 105 15.67 3.44 -1.60
C LYS A 105 14.52 2.67 -2.24
N HIS A 106 14.51 1.35 -2.08
CA HIS A 106 13.40 0.51 -2.53
C HIS A 106 12.09 0.83 -1.79
N CYS A 107 12.15 1.07 -0.47
CA CYS A 107 10.98 1.50 0.29
C CYS A 107 10.42 2.83 -0.20
N VAL A 108 11.27 3.84 -0.45
CA VAL A 108 10.82 5.14 -0.97
C VAL A 108 10.22 5.01 -2.37
N ALA A 109 10.81 4.17 -3.23
CA ALA A 109 10.27 3.91 -4.56
C ALA A 109 8.88 3.26 -4.49
N ALA A 110 8.70 2.22 -3.66
CA ALA A 110 7.41 1.56 -3.47
C ALA A 110 6.36 2.50 -2.85
N LEU A 111 6.72 3.26 -1.81
CA LEU A 111 5.84 4.27 -1.21
C LEU A 111 5.42 5.34 -2.23
N SER A 112 6.28 5.69 -3.18
CA SER A 112 5.93 6.63 -4.24
C SER A 112 4.86 6.06 -5.18
N VAL A 113 4.92 4.76 -5.49
CA VAL A 113 3.87 4.07 -6.26
C VAL A 113 2.55 4.08 -5.49
N LEU A 114 2.57 3.70 -4.20
CA LEU A 114 1.39 3.71 -3.34
C LEU A 114 0.75 5.10 -3.27
N LEU A 115 1.54 6.14 -2.98
CA LEU A 115 1.06 7.52 -2.90
C LEU A 115 0.40 8.01 -4.20
N LEU A 116 0.90 7.60 -5.36
CA LEU A 116 0.28 7.94 -6.65
C LEU A 116 -1.08 7.24 -6.80
N ARG A 117 -1.17 5.94 -6.48
CA ARG A 117 -2.43 5.19 -6.52
C ARG A 117 -3.46 5.71 -5.53
N GLU A 118 -3.03 6.01 -4.30
CA GLU A 118 -3.90 6.54 -3.24
C GLU A 118 -4.46 7.91 -3.59
N ARG A 119 -3.66 8.82 -4.17
CA ARG A 119 -4.16 10.13 -4.62
C ARG A 119 -5.16 10.02 -5.76
N ALA A 120 -4.92 9.10 -6.71
CA ALA A 120 -5.87 8.84 -7.78
C ALA A 120 -7.19 8.25 -7.24
N LEU A 121 -7.11 7.31 -6.29
CA LEU A 121 -8.27 6.73 -5.61
C LEU A 121 -9.04 7.75 -4.76
N LEU A 122 -8.33 8.66 -4.07
CA LEU A 122 -8.94 9.76 -3.34
C LEU A 122 -9.79 10.61 -4.29
N GLN A 123 -9.22 11.06 -5.41
CA GLN A 123 -9.96 11.85 -6.40
C GLN A 123 -11.17 11.06 -6.95
N LEU A 124 -10.96 9.81 -7.37
CA LEU A 124 -12.00 8.97 -7.94
C LEU A 124 -13.16 8.73 -6.96
N SER A 125 -12.85 8.46 -5.69
CA SER A 125 -13.87 8.24 -4.67
C SER A 125 -14.65 9.51 -4.33
N MET A 126 -14.01 10.68 -4.36
CA MET A 126 -14.71 11.96 -4.20
C MET A 126 -15.69 12.25 -5.33
N GLU A 127 -15.35 11.93 -6.58
CA GLU A 127 -16.21 12.14 -7.75
C GLU A 127 -17.54 11.37 -7.66
N VAL A 128 -17.57 10.25 -6.93
CA VAL A 128 -18.75 9.38 -6.77
C VAL A 128 -19.37 9.46 -5.37
N GLY A 129 -18.91 10.39 -4.53
CA GLY A 129 -19.43 10.57 -3.16
C GLY A 129 -19.05 9.43 -2.19
N ASP A 130 -18.05 8.62 -2.52
CA ASP A 130 -17.51 7.57 -1.66
C ASP A 130 -16.55 8.16 -0.60
N ILE A 131 -17.14 8.78 0.41
CA ILE A 131 -16.42 9.43 1.50
C ILE A 131 -15.62 8.42 2.33
N GLY A 132 -16.09 7.18 2.46
CA GLY A 132 -15.40 6.14 3.22
C GLY A 132 -14.06 5.75 2.61
N THR A 133 -14.01 5.57 1.29
CA THR A 133 -12.74 5.33 0.59
C THR A 133 -11.87 6.59 0.59
N SER A 134 -12.48 7.77 0.42
CA SER A 134 -11.73 9.03 0.48
C SER A 134 -11.00 9.21 1.81
N ALA A 135 -11.67 8.91 2.93
CA ALA A 135 -11.09 9.00 4.26
C ALA A 135 -9.90 8.04 4.43
N LEU A 136 -10.07 6.77 4.03
CA LEU A 136 -9.02 5.75 4.09
C LEU A 136 -7.76 6.18 3.29
N MET A 137 -7.95 6.67 2.07
CA MET A 137 -6.83 7.12 1.23
C MET A 137 -6.14 8.36 1.82
N SER A 138 -6.90 9.31 2.36
CA SER A 138 -6.35 10.51 3.02
C SER A 138 -5.43 10.16 4.19
N ASP A 139 -5.85 9.21 5.04
CA ASP A 139 -5.04 8.76 6.17
C ASP A 139 -3.78 8.02 5.72
N CYS A 140 -3.88 7.16 4.70
CA CYS A 140 -2.72 6.48 4.12
C CYS A 140 -1.69 7.48 3.57
N ILE A 141 -2.14 8.46 2.77
CA ILE A 141 -1.28 9.49 2.16
C ILE A 141 -0.53 10.26 3.25
N LYS A 142 -1.25 10.79 4.24
CA LYS A 142 -0.67 11.58 5.34
C LYS A 142 0.43 10.83 6.08
N GLU A 143 0.22 9.56 6.38
CA GLU A 143 1.20 8.73 7.10
C GLU A 143 2.41 8.35 6.24
N GLN A 144 2.16 8.02 4.96
CA GLN A 144 3.21 7.60 4.04
C GLN A 144 4.10 8.77 3.60
N GLU A 145 3.54 9.96 3.36
CA GLU A 145 4.32 11.18 3.08
C GLU A 145 5.32 11.47 4.21
N LYS A 146 4.87 11.35 5.46
CA LYS A 146 5.73 11.51 6.64
C LYS A 146 6.85 10.46 6.68
N THR A 147 6.53 9.23 6.30
CA THR A 147 7.52 8.13 6.22
C THR A 147 8.55 8.38 5.14
N VAL A 148 8.12 8.80 3.94
CA VAL A 148 9.00 9.17 2.83
C VAL A 148 9.94 10.30 3.24
N TRP A 149 9.43 11.35 3.90
CA TRP A 149 10.27 12.43 4.41
C TRP A 149 11.36 11.92 5.37
N LYS A 150 11.01 11.07 6.34
CA LYS A 150 11.98 10.49 7.29
C LYS A 150 13.07 9.71 6.57
N TYR A 151 12.69 8.85 5.61
CA TYR A 151 13.65 8.02 4.89
C TYR A 151 14.57 8.85 3.99
N ARG A 152 14.02 9.83 3.28
CA ARG A 152 14.83 10.76 2.47
C ARG A 152 15.81 11.56 3.34
N THR A 153 15.35 12.06 4.48
CA THR A 153 16.20 12.82 5.42
C THR A 153 17.37 11.98 5.94
N TYR A 154 17.12 10.70 6.23
CA TYR A 154 18.19 9.79 6.67
C TYR A 154 19.22 9.51 5.57
N MET A 155 18.80 9.42 4.30
CA MET A 155 19.69 9.12 3.17
C MET A 155 20.56 10.30 2.70
N GLY A 156 20.24 11.54 3.08
CA GLY A 156 20.90 12.76 2.60
C GLY A 156 20.30 13.29 1.31
#